data_AF-A0A9W7XS76-F1
#
_entry.id   AF-A0A9W7XS76-F1
#
_cell.length_a   1.000
_cell.length_b   1.000
_cell.length_c   1.000
_cell.angle_alpha   90.00
_cell.angle_beta   90.00
_cell.angle_gamma   90.00
#
_symmetry.space_group_name_H-M   'P 1'
#
loop_
_entity.id
_entity.type
_entity.pdbx_description
1 polymer ?
#
loop_
_entity_poly.entity_id
_entity_poly.type
_entity_poly.pdbx_seq_one_letter_code
_entity_poly.pdbx_strand_id
1 'polypeptide(L)'
;MTDIDGVDDIHGFFQFAQLSDSDTDDGLFAKPRSRTVPFDASKINYFPKLDEESWYDHSKTKTLKAWLSEHFGLDEITYTAQRWYSKKRYLEAAELCRETAVEFVEKYRDNLRMAAIREILEIGCRSAMHLDIMEEVEFFYGMFLKCGGMNPGYNRFLAEALIKMQRFEEALEQLVAYLVQRKQDARIWEMIGLTLMDIGRSNDFSKQNNPGDLVVVWRRLALGAFCKAWRIIEGCKTWAQTEVAVRQKQIQTGDLRRSAMCAMEMVDSHRMSSDRLILGDDWSEEQGLFWLKCKEESAVDQCQIQNIVQNCSPGLQKSVRWVLENLDKDQGAGIGDESDEDDAKNVDEL
;
A
#
# COMPACT_ATOMS: atom_id res chain seq x y z
N MET A 1 -9.62 19.97 12.45
CA MET A 1 -10.22 19.72 11.12
C MET A 1 -9.27 20.28 10.09
N THR A 2 -8.30 19.47 9.68
CA THR A 2 -7.40 19.76 8.57
C THR A 2 -7.81 18.81 7.47
N ASP A 3 -8.44 19.34 6.41
CA ASP A 3 -8.71 18.60 5.19
C ASP A 3 -7.37 18.21 4.57
N ILE A 4 -6.97 16.96 4.79
CA ILE A 4 -5.90 16.32 4.05
C ILE A 4 -6.59 15.84 2.77
N ASP A 5 -6.53 16.64 1.71
CA ASP A 5 -6.77 16.19 0.33
C ASP A 5 -5.63 15.22 -0.05
N GLY A 6 -5.66 14.03 0.54
CA GLY A 6 -5.01 12.86 -0.01
C GLY A 6 -5.85 12.47 -1.22
N VAL A 7 -5.30 12.66 -2.41
CA VAL A 7 -5.75 11.91 -3.57
C VAL A 7 -5.47 10.45 -3.24
N ASP A 8 -6.47 9.76 -2.69
CA ASP A 8 -6.45 8.31 -2.59
C ASP A 8 -6.53 7.79 -4.03
N ASP A 9 -5.35 7.66 -4.64
CA ASP A 9 -5.17 6.96 -5.89
C ASP A 9 -5.69 5.54 -5.68
N ILE A 10 -6.92 5.31 -6.14
CA ILE A 10 -7.40 3.99 -6.50
C ILE A 10 -6.54 3.57 -7.69
N HIS A 11 -5.34 3.09 -7.42
CA HIS A 11 -4.49 2.49 -8.44
C HIS A 11 -5.24 1.26 -8.97
N GLY A 12 -5.83 1.40 -10.16
CA GLY A 12 -6.29 0.28 -10.95
C GLY A 12 -5.15 -0.72 -11.06
N PHE A 13 -5.37 -1.93 -10.54
CA PHE A 13 -4.35 -2.94 -10.24
C PHE A 13 -3.74 -3.63 -11.49
N PHE A 14 -3.83 -3.02 -12.67
CA PHE A 14 -3.35 -3.57 -13.95
C PHE A 14 -2.60 -2.52 -14.77
N GLN A 15 -1.32 -2.30 -14.46
CA GLN A 15 -0.37 -1.78 -15.45
C GLN A 15 0.34 -2.99 -16.08
N PHE A 16 -0.03 -3.32 -17.31
CA PHE A 16 0.75 -4.24 -18.13
C PHE A 16 2.05 -3.54 -18.52
N ALA A 17 3.18 -4.20 -18.27
CA ALA A 17 4.48 -3.75 -18.77
C ALA A 17 4.39 -3.59 -20.28
N GLN A 18 4.68 -2.37 -20.78
CA GLN A 18 4.92 -2.17 -22.20
C GLN A 18 6.25 -2.84 -22.53
N LEU A 19 6.19 -4.07 -23.04
CA LEU A 19 7.34 -4.72 -23.64
C LEU A 19 7.75 -3.90 -24.85
N SER A 20 8.98 -3.37 -24.83
CA SER A 20 9.59 -2.72 -25.96
C SER A 20 9.85 -3.76 -27.04
N ASP A 21 9.04 -3.72 -28.10
CA ASP A 21 9.20 -4.51 -29.33
C ASP A 21 10.49 -4.06 -30.04
N SER A 22 11.63 -4.65 -29.66
CA SER A 22 12.81 -4.74 -30.51
C SER A 22 13.27 -6.19 -30.50
N ASP A 23 12.83 -6.96 -31.48
CA ASP A 23 13.72 -7.82 -32.25
C ASP A 23 12.99 -8.39 -33.48
N THR A 24 13.66 -8.25 -34.61
CA THR A 24 13.31 -8.79 -35.92
C THR A 24 13.61 -10.28 -35.95
N ASP A 25 12.59 -11.11 -35.80
CA ASP A 25 12.70 -12.55 -36.01
C ASP A 25 11.65 -13.02 -37.05
N ASP A 26 12.13 -13.38 -38.24
CA ASP A 26 11.37 -13.83 -39.41
C ASP A 26 10.93 -15.31 -39.25
N GLY A 27 10.30 -15.62 -38.12
CA GLY A 27 9.77 -16.94 -37.78
C GLY A 27 8.30 -17.14 -38.17
N LEU A 28 7.88 -18.41 -38.22
CA LEU A 28 6.56 -18.96 -38.58
C LEU A 28 5.32 -18.36 -37.86
N PHE A 29 5.53 -17.37 -36.98
CA PHE A 29 4.54 -16.52 -36.31
C PHE A 29 4.48 -15.09 -36.87
N ALA A 30 4.89 -14.88 -38.13
CA ALA A 30 4.78 -13.58 -38.79
C ALA A 30 3.40 -12.96 -38.54
N LYS A 31 3.37 -11.87 -37.76
CA LYS A 31 2.14 -11.13 -37.40
C LYS A 31 1.35 -10.93 -38.70
N PRO A 32 0.08 -11.35 -38.80
CA PRO A 32 -0.70 -11.16 -40.02
C PRO A 32 -0.60 -9.69 -40.39
N ARG A 33 -0.12 -9.39 -41.61
CA ARG A 33 0.04 -8.02 -42.10
C ARG A 33 -1.27 -7.29 -41.83
N SER A 34 -1.24 -6.46 -40.78
CA SER A 34 -2.37 -5.63 -40.39
C SER A 34 -2.73 -4.81 -41.62
N ARG A 35 -3.86 -5.14 -42.25
CA ARG A 35 -4.51 -4.21 -43.17
C ARG A 35 -4.90 -3.04 -42.30
N THR A 36 -4.03 -2.04 -42.23
CA THR A 36 -4.37 -0.72 -41.72
C THR A 36 -5.44 -0.17 -42.65
N VAL A 37 -6.70 -0.47 -42.32
CA VAL A 37 -7.83 0.24 -42.88
C VAL A 37 -7.63 1.68 -42.45
N PRO A 38 -7.52 2.65 -43.37
CA PRO A 38 -7.33 4.03 -43.01
C PRO A 38 -8.51 4.45 -42.11
N PHE A 39 -8.19 4.62 -40.83
CA PHE A 39 -9.14 5.06 -39.82
C PHE A 39 -9.32 6.55 -39.97
N ASP A 40 -10.39 6.94 -40.64
CA ASP A 40 -10.76 8.33 -40.84
C ASP A 40 -11.44 8.84 -39.57
N ALA A 41 -10.66 9.34 -38.61
CA ALA A 41 -11.15 9.89 -37.35
C ALA A 41 -12.17 11.02 -37.58
N SER A 42 -12.17 11.69 -38.74
CA SER A 42 -13.14 12.73 -39.08
C SER A 42 -14.56 12.20 -39.34
N LYS A 43 -14.72 10.89 -39.56
CA LYS A 43 -16.03 10.23 -39.72
C LYS A 43 -16.66 9.79 -38.39
N ILE A 44 -15.88 9.81 -37.31
CA ILE A 44 -16.38 9.45 -35.98
C ILE A 44 -16.80 10.74 -35.30
N ASN A 45 -18.08 11.08 -35.45
CA ASN A 45 -18.76 12.04 -34.59
C ASN A 45 -18.94 11.43 -33.19
N TYR A 46 -17.83 11.33 -32.44
CA TYR A 46 -17.86 10.95 -31.03
C TYR A 46 -18.23 12.18 -30.22
N PHE A 47 -19.46 12.19 -29.73
CA PHE A 47 -19.87 13.10 -28.68
C PHE A 47 -19.65 12.37 -27.35
N PRO A 48 -18.62 12.74 -26.55
CA PRO A 48 -18.46 12.16 -25.23
C PRO A 48 -19.76 12.42 -24.47
N LYS A 49 -20.44 11.35 -24.07
CA LYS A 49 -21.62 11.48 -23.22
C LYS A 49 -21.17 12.17 -21.95
N LEU A 50 -21.66 13.38 -21.72
CA LEU A 50 -21.38 14.11 -20.49
C LEU A 50 -21.88 13.26 -19.32
N ASP A 51 -21.02 13.13 -18.31
CA ASP A 51 -21.19 12.18 -17.19
C ASP A 51 -22.36 12.55 -16.24
N GLU A 52 -23.09 13.63 -16.58
CA GLU A 52 -24.25 14.19 -15.90
C GLU A 52 -25.52 13.36 -16.06
N GLU A 53 -25.66 12.56 -17.13
CA GLU A 53 -26.96 11.95 -17.49
C GLU A 53 -27.40 10.75 -16.63
N SER A 54 -26.65 10.35 -15.59
CA SER A 54 -27.00 9.18 -14.75
C SER A 54 -27.37 7.92 -15.55
N TRP A 55 -26.95 7.80 -16.81
CA TRP A 55 -27.38 6.72 -17.72
C TRP A 55 -26.89 5.35 -17.26
N TYR A 56 -25.85 5.36 -16.44
CA TYR A 56 -25.21 4.25 -15.75
C TYR A 56 -25.81 3.98 -14.37
N ASP A 57 -26.66 4.87 -13.83
CA ASP A 57 -27.24 4.75 -12.49
C ASP A 57 -28.44 3.80 -12.51
N HIS A 58 -28.15 2.52 -12.73
CA HIS A 58 -29.17 1.48 -12.74
C HIS A 58 -29.75 1.21 -11.35
N SER A 59 -29.16 1.80 -10.28
CA SER A 59 -29.62 1.64 -8.89
C SER A 59 -31.07 2.08 -8.70
N LYS A 60 -31.54 3.05 -9.49
CA LYS A 60 -32.94 3.54 -9.45
C LYS A 60 -33.92 2.63 -10.17
N THR A 61 -33.41 1.76 -11.05
CA THR A 61 -34.23 0.97 -12.00
C THR A 61 -34.25 -0.52 -11.69
N LYS A 62 -33.24 -1.02 -10.97
CA LYS A 62 -33.08 -2.44 -10.66
C LYS A 62 -32.95 -2.64 -9.16
N THR A 63 -33.60 -3.68 -8.65
CA THR A 63 -33.39 -4.12 -7.27
C THR A 63 -32.09 -4.90 -7.17
N LEU A 64 -31.47 -4.94 -5.98
CA LEU A 64 -30.25 -5.72 -5.75
C LEU A 64 -30.40 -7.20 -6.16
N LYS A 65 -31.56 -7.79 -5.90
CA LYS A 65 -31.87 -9.18 -6.31
C LYS A 65 -31.89 -9.35 -7.82
N ALA A 66 -32.37 -8.36 -8.56
CA ALA A 66 -32.34 -8.38 -10.02
C ALA A 66 -30.89 -8.32 -10.51
N TRP A 67 -30.05 -7.42 -9.95
CA TRP A 67 -28.62 -7.41 -10.27
C TRP A 67 -27.96 -8.75 -10.00
N LEU A 68 -28.09 -9.32 -8.80
CA LEU A 68 -27.44 -10.59 -8.46
C LEU A 68 -27.90 -11.79 -9.31
N SER A 69 -29.06 -11.68 -9.97
CA SER A 69 -29.54 -12.70 -10.92
C SER A 69 -28.94 -12.56 -12.33
N GLU A 70 -28.39 -11.40 -12.68
CA GLU A 70 -27.78 -11.14 -13.97
C GLU A 70 -26.36 -11.72 -14.06
N HIS A 71 -25.94 -12.07 -15.27
CA HIS A 71 -24.63 -12.67 -15.49
C HIS A 71 -23.48 -11.76 -15.01
N PHE A 72 -23.59 -10.45 -15.30
CA PHE A 72 -22.62 -9.39 -14.97
C PHE A 72 -23.06 -8.51 -13.79
N GLY A 73 -24.05 -8.94 -13.01
CA GLY A 73 -24.63 -8.09 -11.97
C GLY A 73 -23.66 -7.67 -10.87
N LEU A 74 -22.70 -8.53 -10.51
CA LEU A 74 -21.67 -8.18 -9.53
C LEU A 74 -20.72 -7.10 -10.07
N ASP A 75 -20.34 -7.18 -11.35
CA ASP A 75 -19.45 -6.20 -11.96
C ASP A 75 -20.14 -4.82 -12.02
N GLU A 76 -21.43 -4.79 -12.32
CA GLU A 76 -22.26 -3.57 -12.27
C GLU A 76 -22.37 -2.99 -10.84
N ILE A 77 -22.53 -3.85 -9.83
CA ILE A 77 -22.52 -3.43 -8.41
C ILE A 77 -21.16 -2.85 -8.03
N THR A 78 -20.06 -3.55 -8.34
CA THR A 78 -18.69 -3.08 -8.07
C THR A 78 -18.46 -1.73 -8.71
N TYR A 79 -18.80 -1.57 -10.00
CA TYR A 79 -18.66 -0.31 -10.73
C TYR A 79 -19.49 0.81 -10.09
N THR A 80 -20.73 0.53 -9.72
CA THR A 80 -21.62 1.51 -9.05
C THR A 80 -21.05 1.95 -7.71
N ALA A 81 -20.62 1.01 -6.87
CA ALA A 81 -20.04 1.29 -5.57
C ALA A 81 -18.73 2.09 -5.69
N GLN A 82 -17.83 1.69 -6.59
CA GLN A 82 -16.58 2.40 -6.85
C GLN A 82 -16.83 3.83 -7.31
N ARG A 83 -17.86 4.03 -8.14
CA ARG A 83 -18.24 5.36 -8.61
C ARG A 83 -18.77 6.24 -7.48
N TRP A 84 -19.63 5.71 -6.62
CA TRP A 84 -20.11 6.43 -5.44
C TRP A 84 -18.94 6.81 -4.52
N TYR A 85 -18.02 5.88 -4.28
CA TYR A 85 -16.78 6.13 -3.56
C TYR A 85 -15.98 7.29 -4.18
N SER A 86 -15.70 7.26 -5.49
CA SER A 86 -14.96 8.33 -6.19
C SER A 86 -15.68 9.69 -6.16
N LYS A 87 -17.02 9.69 -6.05
CA LYS A 87 -17.83 10.91 -5.88
C LYS A 87 -17.97 11.34 -4.41
N LYS A 88 -17.19 10.75 -3.49
CA LYS A 88 -17.26 10.96 -2.02
C LYS A 88 -18.62 10.66 -1.40
N ARG A 89 -19.44 9.84 -2.07
CA ARG A 89 -20.74 9.32 -1.58
C ARG A 89 -20.51 8.01 -0.83
N TYR A 90 -19.75 8.12 0.26
CA TYR A 90 -19.26 6.95 1.00
C TYR A 90 -20.38 6.17 1.69
N LEU A 91 -21.44 6.85 2.14
CA LEU A 91 -22.52 6.18 2.86
C LEU A 91 -23.27 5.23 1.92
N GLU A 92 -23.63 5.73 0.74
CA GLU A 92 -24.34 4.94 -0.25
C GLU A 92 -23.47 3.79 -0.77
N ALA A 93 -22.16 4.02 -0.96
CA ALA A 93 -21.21 2.97 -1.34
C ALA A 93 -21.14 1.87 -0.28
N ALA A 94 -21.01 2.25 1.00
CA ALA A 94 -20.98 1.30 2.11
C ALA A 94 -22.29 0.50 2.22
N GLU A 95 -23.45 1.15 2.15
CA GLU A 95 -24.76 0.49 2.24
C GLU A 95 -24.96 -0.54 1.13
N LEU A 96 -24.68 -0.17 -0.13
CA LEU A 96 -24.79 -1.11 -1.25
C LEU A 96 -23.85 -2.30 -1.11
N CYS A 97 -22.59 -2.05 -0.71
CA CYS A 97 -21.64 -3.13 -0.48
C CYS A 97 -22.07 -4.05 0.65
N ARG A 98 -22.65 -3.50 1.74
CA ARG A 98 -23.15 -4.27 2.89
C ARG A 98 -24.32 -5.16 2.48
N GLU A 99 -25.33 -4.60 1.83
CA GLU A 99 -26.49 -5.36 1.37
C GLU A 99 -26.07 -6.48 0.42
N THR A 100 -25.15 -6.18 -0.51
CA THR A 100 -24.60 -7.16 -1.44
C THR A 100 -23.87 -8.27 -0.71
N ALA A 101 -23.05 -7.94 0.29
CA ALA A 101 -22.30 -8.92 1.07
C ALA A 101 -23.21 -9.89 1.85
N VAL A 102 -24.28 -9.37 2.47
CA VAL A 102 -25.27 -10.18 3.21
C VAL A 102 -25.97 -11.15 2.26
N GLU A 103 -26.56 -10.65 1.18
CA GLU A 103 -27.32 -11.47 0.23
C GLU A 103 -26.40 -12.48 -0.50
N PHE A 104 -25.15 -12.11 -0.79
CA PHE A 104 -24.20 -12.99 -1.47
C PHE A 104 -23.73 -14.15 -0.59
N VAL A 105 -23.37 -13.89 0.67
CA VAL A 105 -22.87 -14.94 1.57
C VAL A 105 -23.95 -15.95 1.96
N GLU A 106 -25.20 -15.52 2.10
CA GLU A 106 -26.32 -16.43 2.34
C GLU A 106 -26.54 -17.42 1.18
N LYS A 107 -26.25 -16.99 -0.05
CA LYS A 107 -26.69 -17.71 -1.25
C LYS A 107 -25.58 -18.43 -2.01
N TYR A 108 -24.32 -18.01 -1.89
CA TYR A 108 -23.24 -18.42 -2.81
C TYR A 108 -21.93 -18.81 -2.12
N ARG A 109 -22.01 -19.40 -0.92
CA ARG A 109 -20.85 -19.79 -0.09
C ARG A 109 -19.76 -20.61 -0.80
N ASP A 110 -20.10 -21.37 -1.84
CA ASP A 110 -19.21 -22.33 -2.52
C ASP A 110 -18.72 -21.91 -3.92
N ASN A 111 -18.92 -20.64 -4.34
CA ASN A 111 -18.76 -20.24 -5.76
C ASN A 111 -17.46 -19.52 -6.14
N LEU A 112 -17.05 -19.68 -7.41
CA LEU A 112 -15.91 -19.05 -8.12
C LEU A 112 -15.91 -17.51 -8.16
N ARG A 113 -16.92 -16.84 -7.60
CA ARG A 113 -17.11 -15.37 -7.66
C ARG A 113 -16.49 -14.62 -6.47
N MET A 114 -15.63 -15.28 -5.69
CA MET A 114 -15.00 -14.70 -4.50
C MET A 114 -14.05 -13.52 -4.80
N ALA A 115 -13.56 -13.38 -6.05
CA ALA A 115 -12.78 -12.22 -6.44
C ALA A 115 -13.64 -10.95 -6.47
N ALA A 116 -14.76 -10.96 -7.20
CA ALA A 116 -15.65 -9.81 -7.33
C ALA A 116 -16.23 -9.37 -5.98
N ILE A 117 -16.65 -10.32 -5.13
CA ILE A 117 -17.16 -9.95 -3.80
C ILE A 117 -16.09 -9.32 -2.91
N ARG A 118 -14.82 -9.72 -3.03
CA ARG A 118 -13.73 -9.11 -2.25
C ARG A 118 -13.51 -7.65 -2.63
N GLU A 119 -13.62 -7.33 -3.92
CA GLU A 119 -13.54 -5.93 -4.37
C GLU A 119 -14.70 -5.09 -3.81
N ILE A 120 -15.91 -5.63 -3.82
CA ILE A 120 -17.09 -4.98 -3.20
C ILE A 120 -16.87 -4.76 -1.70
N LEU A 121 -16.39 -5.78 -0.99
CA LEU A 121 -16.09 -5.70 0.45
C LEU A 121 -14.98 -4.69 0.75
N GLU A 122 -13.95 -4.62 -0.09
CA GLU A 122 -12.88 -3.62 0.04
C GLU A 122 -13.42 -2.20 -0.15
N ILE A 123 -14.21 -1.95 -1.20
CA ILE A 123 -14.82 -0.63 -1.43
C ILE A 123 -15.73 -0.23 -0.26
N GLY A 124 -16.55 -1.16 0.23
CA GLY A 124 -17.43 -0.93 1.38
C GLY A 124 -16.66 -0.59 2.64
N CYS A 125 -15.59 -1.35 2.93
CA CYS A 125 -14.70 -1.11 4.06
C CYS A 125 -14.00 0.25 3.96
N ARG A 126 -13.41 0.59 2.81
CA ARG A 126 -12.78 1.90 2.59
C ARG A 126 -13.76 3.05 2.79
N SER A 127 -14.98 2.89 2.28
CA SER A 127 -16.06 3.86 2.49
C SER A 127 -16.37 4.05 3.98
N ALA A 128 -16.51 2.95 4.73
CA ALA A 128 -16.74 2.98 6.17
C ALA A 128 -15.56 3.62 6.94
N MET A 129 -14.32 3.38 6.52
CA MET A 129 -13.13 4.02 7.10
C MET A 129 -13.14 5.53 6.91
N HIS A 130 -13.56 6.04 5.75
CA HIS A 130 -13.71 7.48 5.50
C HIS A 130 -14.80 8.12 6.36
N LEU A 131 -15.87 7.38 6.66
CA LEU A 131 -16.97 7.83 7.52
C LEU A 131 -16.71 7.63 9.02
N ASP A 132 -15.63 6.95 9.38
CA ASP A 132 -15.29 6.57 10.76
C ASP A 132 -16.36 5.69 11.45
N ILE A 133 -17.08 4.88 10.66
CA ILE A 133 -18.11 3.96 11.17
C ILE A 133 -17.46 2.61 11.50
N MET A 134 -16.92 2.49 12.70
CA MET A 134 -16.11 1.34 13.13
C MET A 134 -16.84 0.00 13.06
N GLU A 135 -18.15 -0.03 13.38
CA GLU A 135 -18.98 -1.23 13.29
C GLU A 135 -19.05 -1.78 11.84
N GLU A 136 -19.08 -0.90 10.85
CA GLU A 136 -19.07 -1.27 9.44
C GLU A 136 -17.69 -1.76 8.98
N VAL A 137 -16.61 -1.11 9.45
CA VAL A 137 -15.24 -1.58 9.19
C VAL A 137 -15.05 -3.01 9.71
N GLU A 138 -15.48 -3.29 10.94
CA GLU A 138 -15.43 -4.64 11.53
C GLU A 138 -16.27 -5.65 10.73
N PHE A 139 -17.47 -5.26 10.31
CA PHE A 139 -18.34 -6.09 9.49
C PHE A 139 -17.65 -6.47 8.18
N PHE A 140 -17.17 -5.49 7.41
CA PHE A 140 -16.54 -5.75 6.12
C PHE A 140 -15.24 -6.53 6.27
N TYR A 141 -14.42 -6.21 7.27
CA TYR A 141 -13.20 -6.95 7.58
C TYR A 141 -13.50 -8.43 7.87
N GLY A 142 -14.46 -8.71 8.74
CA GLY A 142 -14.85 -10.07 9.09
C GLY A 142 -15.41 -10.86 7.89
N MET A 143 -16.16 -10.19 7.02
CA MET A 143 -16.67 -10.78 5.78
C MET A 143 -15.54 -11.06 4.79
N PHE A 144 -14.58 -10.14 4.66
CA PHE A 144 -13.42 -10.30 3.79
C PHE A 144 -12.57 -11.49 4.20
N LEU A 145 -12.33 -11.69 5.50
CA LEU A 145 -11.61 -12.85 6.01
C LEU A 145 -12.31 -14.18 5.68
N LYS A 146 -13.65 -14.21 5.74
CA LYS A 146 -14.43 -15.40 5.34
C LYS A 146 -14.29 -15.72 3.85
N CYS A 147 -14.00 -14.72 3.02
CA CYS A 147 -13.78 -14.95 1.60
C CYS A 147 -12.43 -15.61 1.28
N GLY A 148 -11.47 -15.55 2.21
CA GLY A 148 -10.13 -16.10 2.05
C GLY A 148 -9.30 -15.42 0.96
N GLY A 149 -8.06 -15.88 0.79
CA GLY A 149 -7.12 -15.38 -0.23
C GLY A 149 -5.77 -14.94 0.36
N MET A 150 -4.72 -15.03 -0.46
CA MET A 150 -3.34 -14.69 -0.07
C MET A 150 -2.66 -13.72 -1.06
N ASN A 151 -3.43 -12.88 -1.75
CA ASN A 151 -2.84 -11.88 -2.65
C ASN A 151 -2.20 -10.75 -1.81
N PRO A 152 -0.97 -10.31 -2.12
CA PRO A 152 -0.32 -9.24 -1.37
C PRO A 152 -1.17 -7.95 -1.35
N GLY A 153 -1.91 -7.62 -2.41
CA GLY A 153 -2.83 -6.47 -2.39
C GLY A 153 -3.82 -6.51 -1.21
N TYR A 154 -4.27 -7.71 -0.83
CA TYR A 154 -5.20 -7.89 0.28
C TYR A 154 -4.55 -7.65 1.64
N ASN A 155 -3.29 -8.05 1.82
CA ASN A 155 -2.58 -7.83 3.09
C ASN A 155 -2.44 -6.33 3.39
N ARG A 156 -2.18 -5.50 2.37
CA ARG A 156 -2.14 -4.04 2.54
C ARG A 156 -3.50 -3.51 3.00
N PHE A 157 -4.58 -3.85 2.31
CA PHE A 157 -5.93 -3.43 2.67
C PHE A 157 -6.32 -3.87 4.09
N LEU A 158 -6.04 -5.14 4.45
CA LEU A 158 -6.33 -5.66 5.78
C LEU A 158 -5.55 -4.90 6.86
N ALA A 159 -4.28 -4.54 6.60
CA ALA A 159 -3.50 -3.71 7.50
C ALA A 159 -4.12 -2.32 7.70
N GLU A 160 -4.57 -1.65 6.63
CA GLU A 160 -5.23 -0.34 6.70
C GLU A 160 -6.50 -0.41 7.58
N ALA A 161 -7.34 -1.43 7.37
CA ALA A 161 -8.53 -1.66 8.20
C ALA A 161 -8.18 -1.93 9.67
N LEU A 162 -7.15 -2.75 9.94
CA LEU A 162 -6.69 -3.05 11.29
C LEU A 162 -6.12 -1.82 12.01
N ILE A 163 -5.35 -0.98 11.31
CA ILE A 163 -4.86 0.30 11.84
C ILE A 163 -6.04 1.19 12.23
N LYS A 164 -7.06 1.29 11.37
CA LYS A 164 -8.27 2.07 11.66
C LYS A 164 -9.00 1.53 12.90
N MET A 165 -9.02 0.22 13.08
CA MET A 165 -9.53 -0.48 14.28
C MET A 165 -8.58 -0.44 15.49
N GLN A 166 -7.45 0.25 15.41
CA GLN A 166 -6.43 0.33 16.46
C GLN A 166 -5.84 -1.04 16.86
N ARG A 167 -5.92 -2.04 15.96
CA ARG A 167 -5.38 -3.40 16.13
C ARG A 167 -3.98 -3.48 15.52
N PHE A 168 -3.08 -2.67 16.05
CA PHE A 168 -1.77 -2.41 15.44
C PHE A 168 -0.85 -3.62 15.36
N GLU A 169 -0.89 -4.54 16.34
CA GLU A 169 -0.08 -5.77 16.30
C GLU A 169 -0.43 -6.64 15.09
N GLU A 170 -1.73 -6.85 14.87
CA GLU A 170 -2.24 -7.62 13.73
C GLU A 170 -2.00 -6.89 12.41
N ALA A 171 -2.12 -5.55 12.40
CA ALA A 171 -1.79 -4.76 11.22
C ALA A 171 -0.33 -4.95 10.81
N LEU A 172 0.60 -4.95 11.78
CA LEU A 172 2.02 -5.17 11.52
C LEU A 172 2.27 -6.56 10.91
N GLU A 173 1.58 -7.60 11.36
CA GLU A 173 1.66 -8.93 10.76
C GLU A 173 1.25 -8.91 9.28
N GLN A 174 0.18 -8.20 8.93
CA GLN A 174 -0.26 -8.06 7.54
C GLN A 174 0.72 -7.27 6.69
N LEU A 175 1.30 -6.17 7.21
CA LEU A 175 2.32 -5.39 6.50
C LEU A 175 3.59 -6.22 6.24
N VAL A 176 4.03 -7.02 7.22
CA VAL A 176 5.15 -7.95 7.04
C VAL A 176 4.82 -9.02 6.01
N ALA A 177 3.63 -9.61 6.07
CA ALA A 177 3.18 -10.60 5.08
C ALA A 177 3.12 -10.02 3.66
N TYR A 178 2.81 -8.72 3.50
CA TYR A 178 2.93 -8.00 2.23
C TYR A 178 4.41 -7.94 1.78
N LEU A 179 5.29 -7.41 2.63
CA LEU A 179 6.69 -7.19 2.26
C LEU A 179 7.48 -8.47 2.01
N VAL A 180 7.09 -9.61 2.60
CA VAL A 180 7.66 -10.91 2.24
C VAL A 180 7.57 -11.16 0.73
N GLN A 181 6.50 -10.69 0.09
CA GLN A 181 6.25 -10.84 -1.35
C GLN A 181 6.75 -9.64 -2.17
N ARG A 182 6.70 -8.43 -1.61
CA ARG A 182 7.08 -7.17 -2.27
C ARG A 182 8.01 -6.34 -1.39
N LYS A 183 9.27 -6.77 -1.29
CA LYS A 183 10.25 -6.28 -0.30
C LYS A 183 10.62 -4.79 -0.44
N GLN A 184 10.43 -4.21 -1.63
CA GLN A 184 10.86 -2.85 -1.99
C GLN A 184 9.67 -1.87 -2.09
N ASP A 185 8.62 -2.06 -1.32
CA ASP A 185 7.50 -1.11 -1.26
C ASP A 185 7.74 -0.07 -0.16
N ALA A 186 8.18 1.13 -0.56
CA ALA A 186 8.49 2.22 0.36
C ALA A 186 7.29 2.65 1.20
N ARG A 187 6.07 2.63 0.63
CA ARG A 187 4.87 3.06 1.34
C ARG A 187 4.52 2.09 2.46
N ILE A 188 4.74 0.80 2.24
CA ILE A 188 4.52 -0.21 3.28
C ILE A 188 5.56 -0.09 4.39
N TRP A 189 6.83 0.20 4.08
CA TRP A 189 7.84 0.50 5.10
C TRP A 189 7.49 1.73 5.93
N GLU A 190 6.96 2.79 5.30
CA GLU A 190 6.43 3.95 6.02
C GLU A 190 5.26 3.56 6.94
N MET A 191 4.29 2.79 6.45
CA MET A 191 3.18 2.29 7.27
C MET A 191 3.64 1.44 8.44
N ILE A 192 4.68 0.62 8.27
CA ILE A 192 5.31 -0.11 9.37
C ILE A 192 5.86 0.86 10.41
N GLY A 193 6.57 1.92 10.00
CA GLY A 193 7.10 2.93 10.90
C GLY A 193 6.00 3.61 11.73
N LEU A 194 4.91 4.03 11.07
CA LEU A 194 3.73 4.61 11.74
C LEU A 194 3.10 3.61 12.73
N THR A 195 2.89 2.37 12.29
CA THR A 195 2.29 1.31 13.12
C THR A 195 3.14 1.01 14.36
N LEU A 196 4.47 0.98 14.22
CA LEU A 196 5.40 0.79 15.34
C LEU A 196 5.34 1.95 16.35
N MET A 197 5.18 3.19 15.88
CA MET A 197 4.96 4.32 16.78
C MET A 197 3.65 4.17 17.57
N ASP A 198 2.57 3.72 16.91
CA ASP A 198 1.28 3.56 17.57
C ASP A 198 1.28 2.38 18.55
N ILE A 199 1.94 1.26 18.24
CA ILE A 199 2.20 0.18 19.22
C ILE A 199 2.95 0.72 20.44
N GLY A 200 3.97 1.55 20.21
CA GLY A 200 4.73 2.20 21.28
C GLY A 200 3.91 3.16 22.15
N ARG A 201 2.76 3.66 21.65
CA ARG A 201 1.84 4.54 22.38
C ARG A 201 0.71 3.78 23.06
N SER A 202 0.18 2.74 22.40
CA SER A 202 -1.00 1.99 22.85
C SER A 202 -0.70 0.99 23.94
N ASN A 203 0.51 0.44 23.95
CA ASN A 203 0.88 -0.56 24.95
C ASN A 203 1.11 0.11 26.31
N ASP A 204 0.31 -0.30 27.28
CA ASP A 204 0.46 0.09 28.67
C ASP A 204 1.70 -0.60 29.28
N PHE A 205 2.88 -0.04 28.97
CA PHE A 205 4.15 -0.52 29.50
C PHE A 205 4.31 -0.23 31.00
N SER A 206 3.31 0.35 31.67
CA SER A 206 3.37 0.74 33.10
C SER A 206 3.71 -0.40 34.06
N LYS A 207 3.47 -1.66 33.65
CA LYS A 207 3.81 -2.86 34.42
C LYS A 207 5.28 -3.29 34.30
N GLN A 208 6.07 -2.63 33.46
CA GLN A 208 7.48 -2.96 33.25
C GLN A 208 8.39 -2.05 34.05
N ASN A 209 9.57 -2.56 34.44
CA ASN A 209 10.48 -1.85 35.33
C ASN A 209 10.99 -0.51 34.76
N ASN A 210 10.96 -0.31 33.43
CA ASN A 210 11.31 0.94 32.74
C ASN A 210 10.44 1.16 31.47
N PRO A 211 9.21 1.71 31.59
CA PRO A 211 8.34 1.93 30.43
C PRO A 211 8.91 2.93 29.42
N GLY A 212 9.67 3.92 29.88
CA GLY A 212 10.28 4.94 29.02
C GLY A 212 11.28 4.36 28.02
N ASP A 213 12.08 3.37 28.44
CA ASP A 213 13.08 2.76 27.59
C ASP A 213 12.43 2.05 26.39
N LEU A 214 11.36 1.29 26.61
CA LEU A 214 10.65 0.55 25.56
C LEU A 214 10.04 1.47 24.51
N VAL A 215 9.42 2.56 24.97
CA VAL A 215 8.82 3.56 24.09
C VAL A 215 9.91 4.16 23.18
N VAL A 216 11.08 4.47 23.72
CA VAL A 216 12.24 4.92 22.93
C VAL A 216 12.64 3.84 21.91
N VAL A 217 12.67 2.57 22.30
CA VAL A 217 13.07 1.51 21.37
C VAL A 217 12.08 1.33 20.21
N TRP A 218 10.76 1.38 20.45
CA TRP A 218 9.75 1.36 19.39
C TRP A 218 9.90 2.52 18.41
N ARG A 219 10.24 3.71 18.93
CA ARG A 219 10.49 4.90 18.10
C ARG A 219 11.75 4.74 17.25
N ARG A 220 12.82 4.15 17.79
CA ARG A 220 14.02 3.82 17.01
C ARG A 220 13.75 2.80 15.91
N LEU A 221 12.93 1.77 16.20
CA LEU A 221 12.47 0.83 15.16
C LEU A 221 11.67 1.54 14.07
N ALA A 222 10.77 2.46 14.44
CA ALA A 222 10.03 3.27 13.48
C ALA A 222 10.96 4.14 12.62
N LEU A 223 11.97 4.78 13.22
CA LEU A 223 13.00 5.52 12.49
C LEU A 223 13.76 4.64 11.50
N GLY A 224 14.10 3.41 11.88
CA GLY A 224 14.70 2.44 10.98
C GLY A 224 13.81 2.17 9.77
N ALA A 225 12.52 1.94 9.99
CA ALA A 225 11.54 1.70 8.93
C ALA A 225 11.39 2.93 8.00
N PHE A 226 11.38 4.14 8.55
CA PHE A 226 11.35 5.37 7.75
C PHE A 226 12.63 5.55 6.92
N CYS A 227 13.80 5.30 7.51
CA CYS A 227 15.07 5.32 6.78
C CYS A 227 15.09 4.30 5.64
N LYS A 228 14.47 3.12 5.85
CA LYS A 228 14.35 2.08 4.83
C LYS A 228 13.44 2.54 3.69
N ALA A 229 12.27 3.11 4.00
CA ALA A 229 11.37 3.69 3.01
C ALA A 229 12.07 4.78 2.19
N TRP A 230 12.82 5.67 2.84
CA TRP A 230 13.56 6.75 2.17
C TRP A 230 14.62 6.20 1.22
N ARG A 231 15.41 5.22 1.64
CA ARG A 231 16.40 4.55 0.79
C ARG A 231 15.79 3.95 -0.47
N ILE A 232 14.59 3.35 -0.35
CA ILE A 232 13.87 2.78 -1.50
C ILE A 232 13.44 3.89 -2.48
N ILE A 233 12.90 5.00 -1.96
CA ILE A 233 12.47 6.13 -2.78
C ILE A 233 13.67 6.76 -3.51
N GLU A 234 14.78 6.99 -2.81
CA GLU A 234 15.99 7.57 -3.40
C GLU A 234 16.69 6.63 -4.38
N GLY A 235 16.70 5.32 -4.10
CA GLY A 235 17.32 4.32 -4.97
C GLY A 235 16.55 4.05 -6.27
N CYS A 236 15.31 4.52 -6.39
CA CYS A 236 14.47 4.22 -7.53
C CYS A 236 14.71 5.21 -8.70
N LYS A 237 15.32 4.70 -9.78
CA LYS A 237 15.75 5.49 -10.95
C LYS A 237 14.60 6.06 -11.78
N THR A 238 13.42 5.42 -11.75
CA THR A 238 12.26 5.81 -12.58
C THR A 238 11.62 7.12 -12.13
N TRP A 239 11.79 7.52 -10.87
CA TRP A 239 11.24 8.77 -10.34
C TRP A 239 11.79 10.03 -11.05
N ALA A 240 12.98 9.95 -11.66
CA ALA A 240 13.63 11.09 -12.31
C ALA A 240 13.16 11.33 -13.77
N GLN A 241 12.34 10.44 -14.32
CA GLN A 241 12.08 10.42 -15.77
C GLN A 241 10.91 11.32 -16.21
N THR A 242 9.95 11.61 -15.32
CA THR A 242 8.76 12.40 -15.66
C THR A 242 8.43 13.40 -14.55
N GLU A 243 7.91 14.57 -14.91
CA GLU A 243 7.53 15.63 -13.96
C GLU A 243 6.53 15.14 -12.91
N VAL A 244 5.56 14.32 -13.33
CA VAL A 244 4.56 13.71 -12.43
C VAL A 244 5.23 12.80 -11.40
N ALA A 245 6.17 11.96 -11.83
CA ALA A 245 6.92 11.11 -10.91
C ALA A 245 7.80 11.94 -9.96
N VAL A 246 8.50 12.96 -10.45
CA VAL A 246 9.31 13.86 -9.60
C VAL A 246 8.45 14.51 -8.52
N ARG A 247 7.27 15.04 -8.90
CA ARG A 247 6.33 15.66 -7.96
C ARG A 247 5.84 14.66 -6.93
N GLN A 248 5.48 13.45 -7.34
CA GLN A 248 5.02 12.42 -6.43
C GLN A 248 6.13 11.95 -5.48
N LYS A 249 7.38 11.82 -5.95
CA LYS A 249 8.55 11.58 -5.10
C LYS A 249 8.69 12.66 -4.04
N GLN A 250 8.57 13.93 -4.42
CA GLN A 250 8.68 15.05 -3.47
C GLN A 250 7.59 15.01 -2.40
N ILE A 251 6.34 14.73 -2.77
CA ILE A 251 5.22 14.58 -1.81
C ILE A 251 5.53 13.45 -0.84
N GLN A 252 5.87 12.26 -1.36
CA GLN A 252 6.13 11.08 -0.54
C GLN A 252 7.35 11.28 0.39
N THR A 253 8.45 11.85 -0.10
CA THR A 253 9.62 12.17 0.73
C THR A 253 9.29 13.23 1.78
N GLY A 254 8.43 14.20 1.46
CA GLY A 254 7.94 15.21 2.42
C GLY A 254 7.11 14.61 3.54
N ASP A 255 6.14 13.74 3.21
CA ASP A 255 5.33 12.98 4.18
C ASP A 255 6.21 12.12 5.09
N LEU A 256 7.12 11.37 4.48
CA LEU A 256 8.03 10.48 5.17
C LEU A 256 8.95 11.24 6.13
N ARG A 257 9.48 12.41 5.71
CA ARG A 257 10.29 13.28 6.56
C ARG A 257 9.49 13.77 7.77
N ARG A 258 8.23 14.20 7.59
CA ARG A 258 7.37 14.61 8.71
C ARG A 258 7.18 13.48 9.72
N SER A 259 6.89 12.27 9.23
CA SER A 259 6.73 11.09 10.08
C SER A 259 8.02 10.75 10.86
N ALA A 260 9.18 10.83 10.20
CA ALA A 260 10.48 10.62 10.84
C ALA A 260 10.81 11.70 11.88
N MET A 261 10.49 12.98 11.61
CA MET A 261 10.68 14.07 12.59
C MET A 261 9.86 13.82 13.86
N CYS A 262 8.60 13.43 13.73
CA CYS A 262 7.75 13.07 14.88
C CYS A 262 8.36 11.94 15.71
N ALA A 263 8.96 10.93 15.07
CA ALA A 263 9.65 9.85 15.79
C ALA A 263 10.95 10.34 16.46
N MET A 264 11.72 11.22 15.80
CA MET A 264 12.97 11.78 16.35
C MET A 264 12.75 12.67 17.58
N GLU A 265 11.80 13.62 17.53
CA GLU A 265 11.47 14.51 18.66
C GLU A 265 11.13 13.73 19.93
N MET A 266 10.63 12.52 19.72
CA MET A 266 10.21 11.61 20.75
C MET A 266 11.35 10.69 21.27
N VAL A 267 12.41 10.45 20.49
CA VAL A 267 13.62 9.74 20.95
C VAL A 267 14.51 10.69 21.76
N ASP A 268 14.66 11.93 21.29
CA ASP A 268 15.58 12.90 21.84
C ASP A 268 14.85 13.87 22.78
N SER A 269 14.68 13.47 24.05
CA SER A 269 14.11 14.34 25.09
C SER A 269 15.02 15.53 25.44
N HIS A 270 16.22 15.65 24.83
CA HIS A 270 17.18 16.72 25.04
C HIS A 270 17.54 17.45 23.73
N ARG A 271 16.70 18.44 23.38
CA ARG A 271 17.02 19.57 22.47
C ARG A 271 17.56 19.17 21.08
N MET A 272 16.66 18.79 20.18
CA MET A 272 16.71 19.44 18.86
C MET A 272 16.23 20.88 19.05
N SER A 273 17.15 21.82 19.22
CA SER A 273 16.81 23.24 19.16
C SER A 273 16.12 23.49 17.82
N SER A 274 14.84 23.87 17.88
CA SER A 274 13.99 24.20 16.74
C SER A 274 14.63 25.25 15.81
N ASP A 275 15.65 25.97 16.30
CA ASP A 275 16.30 27.09 15.62
C ASP A 275 17.31 26.75 14.51
N ARG A 276 17.62 25.46 14.24
CA ARG A 276 18.62 25.09 13.20
C ARG A 276 18.08 24.39 11.95
N LEU A 277 16.77 24.31 11.80
CA LEU A 277 16.11 23.83 10.56
C LEU A 277 15.38 24.98 9.87
N ILE A 278 15.98 26.18 9.86
CA ILE A 278 15.53 27.27 8.99
C ILE A 278 15.99 26.90 7.57
N LEU A 279 15.02 26.37 6.83
CA LEU A 279 15.07 25.89 5.46
C LEU A 279 15.76 26.90 4.54
N GLY A 280 16.96 26.57 4.06
CA GLY A 280 17.49 27.12 2.81
C GLY A 280 16.89 26.39 1.62
N ASP A 281 16.79 27.07 0.47
CA ASP A 281 16.24 26.50 -0.78
C ASP A 281 17.13 25.40 -1.42
N ASP A 282 18.26 25.04 -0.82
CA ASP A 282 19.13 23.94 -1.26
C ASP A 282 18.74 22.62 -0.56
N TRP A 283 17.67 22.02 -1.06
CA TRP A 283 16.99 20.86 -0.48
C TRP A 283 17.82 19.55 -0.41
N SER A 284 18.94 19.41 -1.12
CA SER A 284 19.61 18.11 -1.29
C SER A 284 20.59 17.75 -0.17
N GLU A 285 21.43 18.68 0.28
CA GLU A 285 22.46 18.41 1.28
C GLU A 285 21.86 18.30 2.70
N GLU A 286 20.92 19.18 3.04
CA GLU A 286 20.21 19.15 4.32
C GLU A 286 19.37 17.88 4.50
N GLN A 287 18.76 17.37 3.43
CA GLN A 287 18.04 16.10 3.47
C GLN A 287 18.97 14.93 3.75
N GLY A 288 20.15 14.89 3.12
CA GLY A 288 21.16 13.85 3.36
C GLY A 288 21.60 13.80 4.82
N LEU A 289 21.87 14.96 5.42
CA LEU A 289 22.25 15.06 6.83
C LEU A 289 21.12 14.64 7.78
N PHE A 290 19.87 15.01 7.50
CA PHE A 290 18.71 14.59 8.28
C PHE A 290 18.57 13.06 8.33
N TRP A 291 18.64 12.40 7.16
CA TRP A 291 18.50 10.94 7.08
C TRP A 291 19.71 10.19 7.65
N LEU A 292 20.90 10.79 7.58
CA LEU A 292 22.08 10.27 8.27
C LEU A 292 21.86 10.28 9.79
N LYS A 293 21.36 11.40 10.35
CA LYS A 293 21.02 11.48 11.77
C LYS A 293 19.93 10.48 12.15
N CYS A 294 18.87 10.35 11.34
CA CYS A 294 17.83 9.34 11.56
C CYS A 294 18.41 7.94 11.62
N LYS A 295 19.37 7.62 10.73
CA LYS A 295 20.04 6.32 10.69
C LYS A 295 20.87 6.09 11.96
N GLU A 296 21.63 7.08 12.42
CA GLU A 296 22.39 7.02 13.67
C GLU A 296 21.48 6.78 14.87
N GLU A 297 20.37 7.53 14.98
CA GLU A 297 19.41 7.39 16.07
C GLU A 297 18.59 6.09 16.00
N SER A 298 18.39 5.54 14.81
CA SER A 298 17.71 4.26 14.61
C SER A 298 18.54 3.06 15.03
N ALA A 299 19.84 3.24 15.31
CA ALA A 299 20.71 2.16 15.77
C ALA A 299 20.23 1.67 17.14
N VAL A 300 19.55 0.53 17.16
CA VAL A 300 19.11 -0.12 18.40
C VAL A 300 20.16 -1.10 18.86
N ASP A 301 20.53 -1.04 20.15
CA ASP A 301 21.36 -2.05 20.79
C ASP A 301 20.68 -3.43 20.71
N GLN A 302 21.41 -4.47 20.31
CA GLN A 302 20.93 -5.85 20.28
C GLN A 302 20.34 -6.30 21.63
N CYS A 303 20.87 -5.80 22.75
CA CYS A 303 20.32 -6.10 24.08
C CYS A 303 18.91 -5.49 24.26
N GLN A 304 18.71 -4.25 23.80
CA GLN A 304 17.40 -3.57 23.83
C GLN A 304 16.39 -4.25 22.90
N ILE A 305 16.84 -4.71 21.73
CA ILE A 305 16.04 -5.49 20.79
C ILE A 305 15.52 -6.77 21.44
N GLN A 306 16.41 -7.56 22.06
CA GLN A 306 16.02 -8.81 22.69
C GLN A 306 15.01 -8.58 23.81
N ASN A 307 15.17 -7.49 24.57
CA ASN A 307 14.22 -7.10 25.61
C ASN A 307 12.84 -6.78 25.03
N ILE A 308 12.73 -6.00 23.93
CA ILE A 308 11.42 -5.76 23.28
C ILE A 308 10.79 -7.09 22.88
N VAL A 309 11.55 -7.90 22.14
CA VAL A 309 11.04 -9.15 21.58
C VAL A 309 10.55 -10.06 22.72
N GLN A 310 11.27 -10.20 23.82
CA GLN A 310 10.82 -11.04 24.93
C GLN A 310 9.52 -10.54 25.59
N ASN A 311 9.27 -9.23 25.55
CA ASN A 311 8.07 -8.61 26.12
C ASN A 311 6.88 -8.50 25.14
N CYS A 312 7.06 -8.83 23.87
CA CYS A 312 6.00 -8.80 22.87
C CYS A 312 5.14 -10.08 22.91
N SER A 313 3.89 -9.97 22.45
CA SER A 313 3.06 -11.12 22.13
C SER A 313 3.76 -12.03 21.11
N PRO A 314 3.54 -13.36 21.10
CA PRO A 314 4.22 -14.26 20.17
C PRO A 314 4.06 -13.89 18.69
N GLY A 315 2.90 -13.35 18.30
CA GLY A 315 2.64 -12.84 16.95
C GLY A 315 3.50 -11.63 16.62
N LEU A 316 3.49 -10.63 17.52
CA LEU A 316 4.28 -9.41 17.38
C LEU A 316 5.80 -9.71 17.36
N GLN A 317 6.27 -10.68 18.15
CA GLN A 317 7.68 -11.10 18.16
C GLN A 317 8.19 -11.48 16.78
N LYS A 318 7.40 -12.26 16.03
CA LYS A 318 7.78 -12.73 14.70
C LYS A 318 7.91 -11.54 13.73
N SER A 319 6.94 -10.64 13.74
CA SER A 319 6.91 -9.46 12.88
C SER A 319 8.04 -8.48 13.21
N VAL A 320 8.29 -8.21 14.49
CA VAL A 320 9.38 -7.32 14.94
C VAL A 320 10.75 -7.87 14.58
N ARG A 321 10.99 -9.18 14.79
CA ARG A 321 12.24 -9.83 14.36
C ARG A 321 12.42 -9.72 12.85
N TRP A 322 11.37 -9.96 12.08
CA TRP A 322 11.43 -9.84 10.62
C TRP A 322 11.79 -8.42 10.19
N VAL A 323 11.15 -7.40 10.79
CA VAL A 323 11.44 -5.98 10.49
C VAL A 323 12.92 -5.70 10.74
N LEU A 324 13.42 -6.02 11.93
CA LEU A 324 14.82 -5.84 12.33
C LEU A 324 15.80 -6.50 11.37
N GLU A 325 15.56 -7.75 11.01
CA GLU A 325 16.40 -8.50 10.08
C GLU A 325 16.44 -7.90 8.66
N ASN A 326 15.51 -7.01 8.32
CA ASN A 326 15.39 -6.42 6.98
C ASN A 326 15.64 -4.90 6.95
N LEU A 327 15.84 -4.23 8.09
CA LEU A 327 16.17 -2.80 8.15
C LEU A 327 17.50 -2.48 7.46
N ASP A 328 18.53 -3.29 7.72
CA ASP A 328 19.89 -3.06 7.22
C ASP A 328 20.21 -3.83 5.94
N LYS A 329 19.33 -4.75 5.54
CA LYS A 329 19.48 -5.43 4.25
C LYS A 329 19.19 -4.42 3.15
N ASP A 330 20.23 -3.79 2.65
CA ASP A 330 20.24 -3.20 1.32
C ASP A 330 20.18 -4.39 0.34
N GLN A 331 18.97 -4.94 0.18
CA GLN A 331 18.65 -5.69 -1.02
C GLN A 331 18.81 -4.66 -2.12
N GLY A 332 19.99 -4.66 -2.75
CA GLY A 332 20.36 -3.67 -3.74
C GLY A 332 19.21 -3.49 -4.72
N ALA A 333 19.08 -2.29 -5.27
CA ALA A 333 18.36 -2.06 -6.50
C ALA A 333 19.08 -2.77 -7.69
N GLY A 334 19.50 -4.01 -7.49
CA GLY A 334 19.84 -4.97 -8.52
C GLY A 334 18.54 -5.37 -9.20
N ILE A 335 18.07 -4.48 -10.08
CA ILE A 335 17.81 -4.97 -11.43
C ILE A 335 19.07 -5.74 -11.78
N GLY A 336 18.94 -7.06 -11.91
CA GLY A 336 20.03 -7.84 -12.47
C GLY A 336 20.41 -7.20 -13.79
N ASP A 337 21.55 -6.54 -13.84
CA ASP A 337 22.49 -6.86 -14.89
C ASP A 337 22.85 -8.33 -14.63
N GLU A 338 21.98 -9.24 -15.05
CA GLU A 338 22.47 -10.49 -15.61
C GLU A 338 23.23 -10.05 -16.86
N SER A 339 24.48 -9.63 -16.67
CA SER A 339 25.45 -9.78 -17.72
C SER A 339 25.46 -11.27 -18.01
N ASP A 340 24.88 -11.64 -19.15
CA ASP A 340 25.15 -12.87 -19.86
C ASP A 340 26.68 -12.95 -20.08
N GLU A 341 27.44 -13.28 -19.04
CA GLU A 341 28.80 -13.77 -19.19
C GLU A 341 28.65 -15.22 -19.63
N ASP A 342 28.76 -15.37 -20.95
CA ASP A 342 29.05 -16.57 -21.70
C ASP A 342 29.87 -17.60 -20.90
N ASP A 343 29.18 -18.50 -20.19
CA ASP A 343 29.74 -19.78 -19.77
C ASP A 343 29.59 -20.78 -20.94
N ALA A 344 30.21 -20.43 -22.07
CA ALA A 344 30.59 -21.39 -23.10
C ALA A 344 31.80 -22.20 -22.60
N LYS A 345 31.57 -23.08 -21.62
CA LYS A 345 32.55 -24.11 -21.24
C LYS A 345 32.26 -25.39 -22.00
N ASN A 346 33.09 -25.60 -23.03
CA ASN A 346 33.68 -26.86 -23.47
C ASN A 346 32.89 -28.13 -23.14
N VAL A 347 32.21 -28.66 -24.15
CA VAL A 347 31.97 -30.10 -24.28
C VAL A 347 32.69 -30.56 -25.55
N ASP A 348 33.99 -30.74 -25.40
CA ASP A 348 34.93 -31.57 -26.17
C ASP A 348 36.04 -31.83 -25.12
N GLU A 349 36.44 -33.03 -24.70
CA GLU A 349 36.73 -34.32 -25.35
C GLU A 349 36.38 -35.45 -24.33
N LEU A 350 36.12 -36.70 -24.70
CA LEU A 350 37.10 -37.70 -25.14
C LEU A 350 38.33 -37.83 -24.21
#